data_AF-A0A337SIT0-F1
#
_entry.id   AF-A0A337SIT0-F1
#
_cell.length_a   1.000
_cell.length_b   1.000
_cell.length_c   1.000
_cell.angle_alpha   90.00
_cell.angle_beta   90.00
_cell.angle_gamma   90.00
#
_symmetry.space_group_name_H-M   'P 1'
#
loop_
_entity.id
_entity.type
_entity.pdbx_description
1 polymer ?
#
loop_
_entity_poly.entity_id
_entity_poly.type
_entity_poly.pdbx_seq_one_letter_code
_entity_poly.pdbx_strand_id
1 'polypeptide(L)'
;MEETVEDSPTSAVLLDHCHFSQVIFNSVEKFYVPGGDVTCYYTLTQQFIPRRKDWIGIFRVGWKTTREYYTFMWVSLPVDLNSDSAKQQEVQFKAYYLPKDDEYYQFCYVDQDGVVRGASIPFQFRPENEEDILVVTTQGEVEEIEQHNKELCQENRELKDTCVSLQKQNSDTQAELHKTQEELEILKSTAQKLEQEAKAQKDGWETELLQLKEQNQKMSSENEKMGVRVEQLQAQLSTREKEMEKLVRGDQDKTEQLERLNKENSQLLLTLTQQKERQKELEQTVEETLKQEETTTLKKQQALKDENAGLSRKLSENKILYDALQKEKERLERENDLLKRENSRLLSYMGLDFDSLPYQVPTSDQGGAGQNPALVYGNPYSDPLCRKLMVSRKVLPQACSPSGSAPPANPTSLATFLISPRSSNAHSPSV
;
A
#
# COMPACT_ATOMS: atom_id res chain seq x y z
N MET A 1 14.22 -6.45 62.56
CA MET A 1 13.48 -6.16 63.81
C MET A 1 12.24 -7.03 63.74
N GLU A 2 12.18 -8.07 64.57
CA GLU A 2 10.94 -8.77 64.90
C GLU A 2 10.82 -8.64 66.41
N GLU A 3 9.70 -8.08 66.87
CA GLU A 3 9.50 -7.75 68.28
C GLU A 3 9.04 -8.97 69.09
N THR A 4 9.45 -8.96 70.35
CA THR A 4 9.20 -10.00 71.34
C THR A 4 7.75 -9.95 71.84
N VAL A 5 7.07 -11.09 71.81
CA VAL A 5 5.80 -11.29 72.52
C VAL A 5 6.10 -11.77 73.95
N GLU A 6 5.98 -10.88 74.93
CA GLU A 6 5.88 -11.26 76.35
C GLU A 6 4.41 -11.34 76.77
N ASP A 7 3.91 -12.55 77.02
CA ASP A 7 2.66 -12.77 77.73
C ASP A 7 2.91 -12.84 79.24
N SER A 8 2.23 -11.98 80.02
CA SER A 8 2.25 -12.00 81.49
C SER A 8 0.82 -12.14 82.06
N PRO A 9 0.39 -13.34 82.47
CA PRO A 9 -0.96 -13.56 83.01
C PRO A 9 -0.99 -13.40 84.53
N THR A 10 -0.89 -12.17 85.04
CA THR A 10 -1.22 -11.87 86.45
C THR A 10 -2.75 -11.77 86.60
N SER A 11 -3.42 -12.92 86.55
CA SER A 11 -4.85 -13.01 86.84
C SER A 11 -5.09 -12.68 88.31
N ALA A 12 -5.51 -11.44 88.58
CA ALA A 12 -5.94 -11.03 89.90
C ALA A 12 -7.05 -11.97 90.42
N VAL A 13 -6.93 -12.38 91.68
CA VAL A 13 -8.01 -13.04 92.41
C VAL A 13 -9.18 -12.07 92.45
N LEU A 14 -10.32 -12.47 91.87
CA LEU A 14 -11.56 -11.69 91.94
C LEU A 14 -11.93 -11.49 93.41
N LEU A 15 -11.76 -10.26 93.92
CA LEU A 15 -12.26 -9.90 95.24
C LEU A 15 -13.78 -10.05 95.22
N ASP A 16 -14.28 -10.84 96.17
CA ASP A 16 -15.71 -11.03 96.31
C ASP A 16 -16.40 -9.70 96.68
N HIS A 17 -17.61 -9.52 96.18
CA HIS A 17 -18.17 -8.19 95.96
C HIS A 17 -18.55 -7.51 97.29
N CYS A 18 -18.00 -6.31 97.56
CA CYS A 18 -18.35 -5.51 98.73
C CYS A 18 -19.84 -5.09 98.71
N HIS A 19 -20.72 -5.93 99.25
CA HIS A 19 -22.18 -5.72 99.23
C HIS A 19 -22.65 -4.40 99.86
N PHE A 20 -21.88 -3.84 100.78
CA PHE A 20 -22.17 -2.60 101.52
C PHE A 20 -21.62 -1.32 100.88
N SER A 21 -21.00 -1.41 99.69
CA SER A 21 -20.39 -0.26 98.99
C SER A 21 -20.79 -0.21 97.52
N GLN A 22 -21.98 -0.74 97.21
CA GLN A 22 -22.56 -0.73 95.85
C GLN A 22 -23.20 0.62 95.51
N VAL A 23 -23.50 1.43 96.53
CA VAL A 23 -23.88 2.85 96.43
C VAL A 23 -22.92 3.67 97.27
N ILE A 24 -22.41 4.77 96.70
CA ILE A 24 -21.47 5.69 97.34
C ILE A 24 -22.19 7.02 97.52
N PHE A 25 -22.11 7.63 98.71
CA PHE A 25 -22.63 8.99 98.93
C PHE A 25 -21.55 10.04 98.63
N ASN A 26 -21.93 11.07 97.88
CA ASN A 26 -21.04 12.13 97.40
C ASN A 26 -21.34 13.44 98.15
N SER A 27 -20.31 14.27 98.36
CA SER A 27 -20.44 15.63 98.93
C SER A 27 -21.35 15.70 100.17
N VAL A 28 -21.11 14.81 101.13
CA VAL A 28 -21.84 14.80 102.41
C VAL A 28 -21.15 15.76 103.36
N GLU A 29 -21.87 16.82 103.75
CA GLU A 29 -21.36 17.83 104.67
C GLU A 29 -21.28 17.30 106.10
N LYS A 30 -20.33 17.79 106.89
CA LYS A 30 -20.27 17.48 108.33
C LYS A 30 -21.44 18.09 109.10
N PHE A 31 -21.92 19.25 108.64
CA PHE A 31 -22.92 20.07 109.29
C PHE A 31 -23.96 20.52 108.27
N TYR A 32 -25.24 20.24 108.55
CA TYR A 32 -26.36 20.78 107.78
C TYR A 32 -27.13 21.81 108.60
N VAL A 33 -27.45 22.95 107.99
CA VAL A 33 -28.13 24.06 108.68
C VAL A 33 -29.58 23.65 109.07
N PRO A 34 -29.97 23.70 110.36
CA PRO A 34 -31.33 23.40 110.78
C PRO A 34 -32.36 24.27 110.07
N GLY A 35 -33.41 23.65 109.53
CA GLY A 35 -34.47 24.34 108.79
C GLY A 35 -34.22 24.52 107.29
N GLY A 36 -33.04 24.14 106.78
CA GLY A 36 -32.80 23.99 105.33
C GLY A 36 -33.27 22.64 104.79
N ASP A 37 -33.64 22.60 103.51
CA ASP A 37 -33.78 21.32 102.78
C ASP A 37 -32.38 20.73 102.53
N VAL A 38 -32.24 19.41 102.60
CA VAL A 38 -30.96 18.72 102.38
C VAL A 38 -31.01 17.87 101.12
N THR A 39 -30.17 18.19 100.14
CA THR A 39 -29.96 17.35 98.95
C THR A 39 -28.85 16.34 99.24
N CYS A 40 -29.18 15.06 99.12
CA CYS A 40 -28.28 13.93 99.26
C CYS A 40 -27.86 13.45 97.88
N TYR A 41 -26.57 13.58 97.55
CA TYR A 41 -26.00 13.07 96.29
C TYR A 41 -25.42 11.67 96.49
N TYR A 42 -25.63 10.79 95.51
CA TYR A 42 -25.11 9.43 95.54
C TYR A 42 -24.80 8.91 94.13
N THR A 43 -23.82 8.01 94.06
CA THR A 43 -23.38 7.35 92.82
C THR A 43 -23.67 5.86 92.92
N LEU A 44 -24.27 5.31 91.86
CA LEU A 44 -24.48 3.87 91.72
C LEU A 44 -23.26 3.23 91.05
N THR A 45 -22.72 2.14 91.62
CA THR A 45 -21.60 1.41 91.02
C THR A 45 -22.04 0.64 89.77
N GLN A 46 -21.11 0.38 88.84
CA GLN A 46 -21.42 -0.16 87.49
C GLN A 46 -22.18 -1.50 87.46
N GLN A 47 -22.11 -2.28 88.54
CA GLN A 47 -22.75 -3.60 88.66
C GLN A 47 -24.06 -3.56 89.47
N PHE A 48 -24.43 -2.40 90.03
CA PHE A 48 -25.62 -2.25 90.85
C PHE A 48 -26.82 -1.78 90.02
N ILE A 49 -27.92 -2.54 90.07
CA ILE A 49 -29.16 -2.25 89.34
C ILE A 49 -30.19 -1.70 90.33
N PRO A 50 -30.54 -0.40 90.29
CA PRO A 50 -31.51 0.19 91.20
C PRO A 50 -32.94 -0.30 90.87
N ARG A 51 -33.78 -0.42 91.90
CA ARG A 51 -35.17 -0.91 91.79
C ARG A 51 -36.16 0.12 92.33
N ARG A 52 -37.41 0.05 91.85
CA ARG A 52 -38.50 1.00 92.20
C ARG A 52 -38.90 1.05 93.69
N LYS A 53 -38.36 0.13 94.50
CA LYS A 53 -38.60 0.05 95.96
C LYS A 53 -37.29 0.19 96.75
N ASP A 54 -36.23 0.66 96.11
CA ASP A 54 -35.03 1.09 96.81
C ASP A 54 -35.27 2.52 97.35
N TRP A 55 -34.65 2.84 98.48
CA TRP A 55 -34.87 4.10 99.21
C TRP A 55 -33.63 4.50 99.99
N ILE A 56 -33.50 5.80 100.23
CA ILE A 56 -32.44 6.36 101.07
C ILE A 56 -33.09 6.86 102.36
N GLY A 57 -32.58 6.39 103.49
CA GLY A 57 -33.00 6.82 104.81
C GLY A 57 -31.94 7.65 105.52
N ILE A 58 -32.37 8.58 106.36
CA ILE A 58 -31.53 9.22 107.38
C ILE A 58 -31.65 8.36 108.65
N PHE A 59 -30.53 7.84 109.14
CA PHE A 59 -30.46 7.00 110.33
C PHE A 59 -29.56 7.64 111.38
N ARG A 60 -29.95 7.56 112.66
CA ARG A 60 -29.05 7.90 113.76
C ARG A 60 -27.91 6.88 113.81
N VAL A 61 -26.68 7.35 114.00
CA VAL A 61 -25.50 6.45 114.10
C VAL A 61 -25.70 5.44 115.23
N GLY A 62 -25.45 4.16 114.94
CA GLY A 62 -25.69 3.06 115.89
C GLY A 62 -27.03 2.32 115.72
N TRP A 63 -27.80 2.63 114.66
CA TRP A 63 -28.98 1.86 114.24
C TRP A 63 -28.69 0.35 114.09
N LYS A 64 -29.66 -0.51 114.40
CA LYS A 64 -29.50 -1.99 114.35
C LYS A 64 -30.29 -2.66 113.22
N THR A 65 -31.41 -2.07 112.82
CA THR A 65 -32.23 -2.54 111.69
C THR A 65 -32.64 -1.40 110.78
N THR A 66 -32.89 -1.70 109.50
CA THR A 66 -33.41 -0.75 108.50
C THR A 66 -34.79 -0.19 108.84
N ARG A 67 -35.45 -0.65 109.93
CA ARG A 67 -36.68 -0.06 110.47
C ARG A 67 -36.45 1.14 111.40
N GLU A 68 -35.20 1.45 111.77
CA GLU A 68 -34.81 2.57 112.65
C GLU A 68 -34.49 3.86 111.87
N TYR A 69 -35.07 4.05 110.67
CA TYR A 69 -34.91 5.31 109.94
C TYR A 69 -35.66 6.45 110.66
N TYR A 70 -35.08 7.64 110.64
CA TYR A 70 -35.74 8.87 111.10
C TYR A 70 -36.72 9.38 110.04
N THR A 71 -36.23 9.49 108.81
CA THR A 71 -37.00 9.85 107.61
C THR A 71 -36.39 9.15 106.40
N PHE A 72 -37.15 9.03 105.31
CA PHE A 72 -36.72 8.35 104.10
C PHE A 72 -37.31 8.99 102.85
N MET A 73 -36.64 8.76 101.72
CA MET A 73 -37.11 9.13 100.39
C MET A 73 -36.90 7.95 99.42
N TRP A 74 -37.88 7.69 98.56
CA TRP A 74 -37.75 6.68 97.50
C TRP A 74 -36.69 7.10 96.47
N VAL A 75 -35.96 6.13 95.95
CA VAL A 75 -34.99 6.35 94.87
C VAL A 75 -35.71 6.58 93.55
N SER A 76 -35.47 7.74 92.94
CA SER A 76 -35.83 7.99 91.55
C SER A 76 -34.98 7.09 90.65
N LEU A 77 -35.62 6.37 89.73
CA LEU A 77 -34.88 5.62 88.71
C LEU A 77 -34.32 6.56 87.64
N PRO A 78 -33.04 6.45 87.24
CA PRO A 78 -32.51 7.18 86.10
C PRO A 78 -33.27 6.80 84.83
N VAL A 79 -33.61 7.80 84.02
CA VAL A 79 -34.36 7.60 82.77
C VAL A 79 -33.50 6.93 81.69
N ASP A 80 -32.21 7.26 81.65
CA ASP A 80 -31.21 6.67 80.75
C ASP A 80 -30.07 6.02 81.56
N LEU A 81 -29.96 4.70 81.51
CA LEU A 81 -28.92 3.93 82.20
C LEU A 81 -27.55 3.92 81.47
N ASN A 82 -27.49 4.49 80.26
CA ASN A 82 -26.36 4.34 79.32
C ASN A 82 -25.55 5.63 79.06
N SER A 83 -25.86 6.76 79.73
CA SER A 83 -25.06 7.98 79.62
C SER A 83 -24.10 8.10 80.81
N ASP A 84 -22.82 8.38 80.55
CA ASP A 84 -21.81 8.51 81.61
C ASP A 84 -22.09 9.66 82.60
N SER A 85 -22.89 10.65 82.17
CA SER A 85 -23.39 11.74 83.02
C SER A 85 -24.53 11.34 83.96
N ALA A 86 -25.19 10.18 83.78
CA ALA A 86 -26.31 9.73 84.62
C ALA A 86 -25.89 8.98 85.90
N LYS A 87 -24.59 8.87 86.18
CA LYS A 87 -24.07 8.08 87.32
C LYS A 87 -24.28 8.74 88.68
N GLN A 88 -24.28 10.08 88.75
CA GLN A 88 -24.61 10.83 89.96
C GLN A 88 -26.11 11.10 90.01
N GLN A 89 -26.74 10.61 91.07
CA GLN A 89 -28.16 10.76 91.38
C GLN A 89 -28.31 11.65 92.62
N GLU A 90 -29.49 12.25 92.78
CA GLU A 90 -29.81 13.08 93.94
C GLU A 90 -31.19 12.73 94.53
N VAL A 91 -31.34 12.97 95.83
CA VAL A 91 -32.62 12.91 96.51
C VAL A 91 -32.72 14.01 97.55
N GLN A 92 -33.84 14.73 97.59
CA GLN A 92 -34.01 15.88 98.47
C GLN A 92 -34.90 15.55 99.67
N PHE A 93 -34.36 15.73 100.87
CA PHE A 93 -35.08 15.65 102.13
C PHE A 93 -35.59 17.04 102.52
N LYS A 94 -36.90 17.16 102.75
CA LYS A 94 -37.51 18.43 103.14
C LYS A 94 -37.26 18.75 104.62
N ALA A 95 -36.92 20.00 104.90
CA ALA A 95 -36.55 20.53 106.21
C ALA A 95 -37.51 20.12 107.35
N TYR A 96 -38.80 20.07 107.04
CA TYR A 96 -39.86 19.69 107.99
C TYR A 96 -39.72 18.26 108.55
N TYR A 97 -39.11 17.33 107.80
CA TYR A 97 -38.91 15.94 108.18
C TYR A 97 -37.49 15.63 108.70
N LEU A 98 -36.63 16.64 108.86
CA LEU A 98 -35.26 16.47 109.34
C LEU A 98 -35.18 16.48 110.87
N PRO A 99 -34.17 15.80 111.46
CA PRO A 99 -33.84 15.91 112.88
C PRO A 99 -33.64 17.35 113.36
N LYS A 100 -33.87 17.56 114.66
CA LYS A 100 -33.78 18.86 115.36
C LYS A 100 -32.95 18.80 116.64
N ASP A 101 -32.31 17.66 116.87
CA ASP A 101 -31.37 17.40 117.94
C ASP A 101 -29.93 17.45 117.40
N ASP A 102 -28.95 17.37 118.30
CA ASP A 102 -27.52 17.42 118.01
C ASP A 102 -26.90 16.03 117.83
N GLU A 103 -27.72 15.00 117.59
CA GLU A 103 -27.26 13.64 117.38
C GLU A 103 -26.56 13.46 116.02
N TYR A 104 -25.69 12.45 115.93
CA TYR A 104 -25.05 12.10 114.67
C TYR A 104 -25.97 11.24 113.80
N TYR A 105 -26.12 11.63 112.55
CA TYR A 105 -26.90 10.95 111.52
C TYR A 105 -26.04 10.55 110.32
N GLN A 106 -26.51 9.58 109.56
CA GLN A 106 -25.91 9.16 108.29
C GLN A 106 -27.01 8.78 107.29
N PHE A 107 -26.74 8.97 106.00
CA PHE A 107 -27.56 8.40 104.93
C PHE A 107 -27.25 6.91 104.80
N CYS A 108 -28.27 6.08 104.61
CA CYS A 108 -28.11 4.68 104.23
C CYS A 108 -29.01 4.38 103.03
N TYR A 109 -28.46 3.75 102.00
CA TYR A 109 -29.22 3.25 100.85
C TYR A 109 -29.70 1.84 101.17
N VAL A 110 -31.01 1.63 101.13
CA VAL A 110 -31.67 0.34 101.41
C VAL A 110 -32.39 -0.13 100.16
N ASP A 111 -32.16 -1.39 99.78
CA ASP A 111 -32.79 -1.96 98.60
C ASP A 111 -34.17 -2.58 98.88
N GLN A 112 -34.85 -3.01 97.81
CA GLN A 112 -36.15 -3.68 97.86
C GLN A 112 -36.18 -4.93 98.75
N ASP A 113 -35.04 -5.61 98.95
CA ASP A 113 -34.92 -6.81 99.79
C ASP A 113 -34.64 -6.45 101.26
N GLY A 114 -34.47 -5.16 101.57
CA GLY A 114 -34.16 -4.63 102.89
C GLY A 114 -32.67 -4.60 103.25
N VAL A 115 -31.78 -4.83 102.26
CA VAL A 115 -30.32 -4.87 102.42
C VAL A 115 -29.73 -3.48 102.25
N VAL A 116 -28.79 -3.10 103.13
CA VAL A 116 -28.06 -1.83 103.02
C VAL A 116 -26.94 -1.95 101.99
N ARG A 117 -26.96 -1.08 100.98
CA ARG A 117 -26.03 -1.08 99.83
C ARG A 117 -24.98 0.03 99.86
N GLY A 118 -25.13 0.98 100.78
CA GLY A 118 -24.22 2.09 101.00
C GLY A 118 -24.57 2.84 102.28
N ALA A 119 -23.59 3.45 102.92
CA ALA A 119 -23.74 4.33 104.08
C ALA A 119 -22.81 5.54 103.95
N SER A 120 -23.26 6.73 104.36
CA SER A 120 -22.43 7.94 104.34
C SER A 120 -21.52 8.06 105.57
N ILE A 121 -20.62 9.04 105.53
CA ILE A 121 -20.01 9.56 106.76
C ILE A 121 -21.09 10.19 107.67
N PRO A 122 -20.86 10.23 109.00
CA PRO A 122 -21.75 10.90 109.93
C PRO A 122 -21.77 12.43 109.77
N PHE A 123 -22.93 13.04 110.06
CA PHE A 123 -23.18 14.48 110.05
C PHE A 123 -24.14 14.89 111.16
N GLN A 124 -24.20 16.19 111.47
CA GLN A 124 -25.12 16.77 112.48
C GLN A 124 -25.95 17.92 111.88
N PHE A 125 -27.11 18.18 112.46
CA PHE A 125 -27.95 19.34 112.12
C PHE A 125 -27.62 20.53 113.02
N ARG A 126 -26.58 21.29 112.68
CA ARG A 126 -26.13 22.48 113.43
C ARG A 126 -25.38 23.48 112.52
N PRO A 127 -25.27 24.77 112.90
CA PRO A 127 -24.38 25.72 112.22
C PRO A 127 -22.89 25.39 112.42
N GLU A 128 -22.06 25.83 111.48
CA GLU A 128 -20.60 25.84 111.57
C GLU A 128 -20.13 27.19 112.15
N ASN A 129 -19.43 27.16 113.28
CA ASN A 129 -18.93 28.35 113.98
C ASN A 129 -17.39 28.30 113.99
N GLU A 130 -16.73 29.23 113.30
CA GLU A 130 -15.26 29.29 113.18
C GLU A 130 -14.59 30.33 114.10
N GLU A 131 -15.36 31.16 114.81
CA GLU A 131 -14.88 32.42 115.41
C GLU A 131 -14.03 32.28 116.71
N ASP A 132 -13.83 31.08 117.25
CA ASP A 132 -13.22 30.85 118.58
C ASP A 132 -11.71 30.49 118.57
N ILE A 133 -11.02 30.51 117.40
CA ILE A 133 -9.60 30.12 117.29
C ILE A 133 -8.67 31.35 117.26
N LEU A 134 -8.20 31.77 118.44
CA LEU A 134 -7.13 32.79 118.57
C LEU A 134 -5.74 32.15 118.40
N VAL A 135 -5.14 32.31 117.21
CA VAL A 135 -3.78 31.82 116.92
C VAL A 135 -2.74 32.80 117.49
N VAL A 136 -1.92 32.33 118.43
CA VAL A 136 -0.80 33.10 119.03
C VAL A 136 0.53 32.55 118.52
N THR A 137 1.15 33.25 117.57
CA THR A 137 2.51 32.95 117.05
C THR A 137 3.56 33.84 117.71
N THR A 138 4.82 33.40 117.70
CA THR A 138 5.95 34.18 118.24
C THR A 138 6.55 35.12 117.19
N GLN A 139 7.19 36.21 117.66
CA GLN A 139 7.73 37.27 116.79
C GLN A 139 8.69 36.74 115.70
N GLY A 140 9.56 35.77 116.03
CA GLY A 140 10.53 35.21 115.08
C GLY A 140 9.88 34.38 113.96
N GLU A 141 8.83 33.62 114.27
CA GLU A 141 8.05 32.87 113.27
C GLU A 141 7.38 33.82 112.27
N VAL A 142 6.93 35.01 112.73
CA VAL A 142 6.35 36.04 111.84
C VAL A 142 7.40 36.61 110.87
N GLU A 143 8.63 36.86 111.33
CA GLU A 143 9.72 37.36 110.48
C GLU A 143 10.15 36.33 109.43
N GLU A 144 10.22 35.04 109.78
CA GLU A 144 10.46 33.95 108.84
C GLU A 144 9.32 33.79 107.82
N ILE A 145 8.06 33.86 108.26
CA ILE A 145 6.87 33.82 107.39
C ILE A 145 6.83 35.04 106.45
N GLU A 146 7.21 36.23 106.91
CA GLU A 146 7.30 37.42 106.05
C GLU A 146 8.38 37.28 104.98
N GLN A 147 9.54 36.72 105.32
CA GLN A 147 10.62 36.49 104.36
C GLN A 147 10.21 35.45 103.31
N HIS A 148 9.63 34.33 103.75
CA HIS A 148 9.11 33.30 102.85
C HIS A 148 8.00 33.82 101.94
N ASN A 149 7.09 34.67 102.45
CA ASN A 149 6.06 35.33 101.61
C ASN A 149 6.66 36.29 100.56
N LYS A 150 7.76 36.99 100.87
CA LYS A 150 8.46 37.85 99.88
C LYS A 150 9.05 37.02 98.75
N GLU A 151 9.65 35.87 99.07
CA GLU A 151 10.18 34.89 98.11
C GLU A 151 9.06 34.30 97.25
N LEU A 152 7.97 33.80 97.86
CA LEU A 152 6.78 33.32 97.14
C LEU A 152 6.18 34.38 96.21
N CYS A 153 6.17 35.65 96.62
CA CYS A 153 5.69 36.78 95.80
C CYS A 153 6.64 37.16 94.67
N GLN A 154 7.92 36.80 94.75
CA GLN A 154 8.86 36.93 93.64
C GLN A 154 8.69 35.77 92.65
N GLU A 155 8.68 34.52 93.12
CA GLU A 155 8.44 33.34 92.27
C GLU A 155 7.09 33.44 91.54
N ASN A 156 6.03 33.89 92.21
CA ASN A 156 4.73 34.13 91.55
C ASN A 156 4.74 35.22 90.47
N ARG A 157 5.68 36.17 90.51
CA ARG A 157 5.85 37.15 89.43
C ARG A 157 6.61 36.54 88.26
N GLU A 158 7.73 35.88 88.54
CA GLU A 158 8.55 35.20 87.52
C GLU A 158 7.74 34.10 86.79
N LEU A 159 6.91 33.34 87.50
CA LEU A 159 5.97 32.37 86.93
C LEU A 159 4.88 33.03 86.05
N LYS A 160 4.35 34.20 86.45
CA LYS A 160 3.37 34.94 85.64
C LYS A 160 4.00 35.49 84.36
N ASP A 161 5.18 36.09 84.45
CA ASP A 161 5.91 36.60 83.28
C ASP A 161 6.29 35.46 82.33
N THR A 162 6.71 34.31 82.86
CA THR A 162 6.96 33.07 82.09
C THR A 162 5.68 32.56 81.42
N CYS A 163 4.55 32.55 82.13
CA CYS A 163 3.26 32.13 81.59
C CYS A 163 2.79 33.01 80.44
N VAL A 164 2.92 34.34 80.57
CA VAL A 164 2.62 35.31 79.48
C VAL A 164 3.54 35.11 78.29
N SER A 165 4.84 34.87 78.53
CA SER A 165 5.83 34.60 77.47
C SER A 165 5.48 33.32 76.69
N LEU A 166 5.19 32.22 77.39
CA LEU A 166 4.76 30.95 76.79
C LEU A 166 3.43 31.07 76.05
N GLN A 167 2.47 31.82 76.60
CA GLN A 167 1.17 32.06 75.95
C GLN A 167 1.35 32.82 74.63
N LYS A 168 2.23 33.84 74.62
CA LYS A 168 2.59 34.55 73.38
C LYS A 168 3.26 33.62 72.38
N GLN A 169 4.29 32.87 72.79
CA GLN A 169 5.01 31.95 71.90
C GLN A 169 4.07 30.89 71.30
N ASN A 170 3.11 30.37 72.08
CA ASN A 170 2.12 29.42 71.60
C ASN A 170 1.17 30.07 70.57
N SER A 171 0.72 31.30 70.81
CA SER A 171 -0.07 32.08 69.84
C SER A 171 0.69 32.37 68.54
N ASP A 172 1.96 32.75 68.64
CA ASP A 172 2.82 33.03 67.48
C ASP A 172 3.05 31.74 66.67
N THR A 173 3.35 30.62 67.34
CA THR A 173 3.51 29.28 66.72
C THR A 173 2.22 28.81 66.05
N GLN A 174 1.05 29.05 66.67
CA GLN A 174 -0.25 28.69 66.11
C GLN A 174 -0.60 29.52 64.87
N ALA A 175 -0.17 30.79 64.82
CA ALA A 175 -0.31 31.63 63.62
C ALA A 175 0.61 31.17 62.47
N GLU A 176 1.86 30.79 62.77
CA GLU A 176 2.77 30.20 61.78
C GLU A 176 2.26 28.85 61.24
N LEU A 177 1.70 28.00 62.12
CA LEU A 177 1.04 26.76 61.73
C LEU A 177 -0.14 27.02 60.78
N HIS A 178 -1.01 27.99 61.10
CA HIS A 178 -2.13 28.34 60.21
C HIS A 178 -1.65 28.83 58.84
N LYS A 179 -0.65 29.73 58.82
CA LYS A 179 -0.08 30.26 57.57
C LYS A 179 0.55 29.17 56.70
N THR A 180 1.29 28.23 57.31
CA THR A 180 1.88 27.09 56.58
C THR A 180 0.82 26.10 56.10
N GLN A 181 -0.29 25.93 56.82
CA GLN A 181 -1.45 25.16 56.38
C GLN A 181 -2.11 25.78 55.13
N GLU A 182 -2.28 27.11 55.10
CA GLU A 182 -2.82 27.85 53.94
C GLU A 182 -1.89 27.76 52.72
N GLU A 183 -0.57 27.96 52.92
CA GLU A 183 0.43 27.81 51.87
C GLU A 183 0.44 26.39 51.28
N LEU A 184 0.23 25.36 52.12
CA LEU A 184 0.14 23.96 51.69
C LEU A 184 -1.11 23.67 50.86
N GLU A 185 -2.29 24.16 51.25
CA GLU A 185 -3.51 23.99 50.43
C GLU A 185 -3.43 24.79 49.12
N ILE A 186 -2.81 25.98 49.11
CA ILE A 186 -2.51 26.72 47.87
C ILE A 186 -1.63 25.86 46.96
N LEU A 187 -0.51 25.34 47.48
CA LEU A 187 0.46 24.52 46.72
C LEU A 187 -0.16 23.22 46.20
N LYS A 188 -1.03 22.59 46.98
CA LYS A 188 -1.80 21.40 46.59
C LYS A 188 -2.79 21.73 45.46
N SER A 189 -3.47 22.88 45.54
CA SER A 189 -4.38 23.33 44.49
C SER A 189 -3.67 23.69 43.18
N THR A 190 -2.44 24.23 43.24
CA THR A 190 -1.64 24.52 42.04
C THR A 190 -1.02 23.26 41.45
N ALA A 191 -0.55 22.32 42.28
CA ALA A 191 -0.10 21.01 41.83
C ALA A 191 -1.21 20.26 41.09
N GLN A 192 -2.44 20.22 41.63
CA GLN A 192 -3.58 19.58 40.97
C GLN A 192 -3.94 20.24 39.62
N LYS A 193 -3.85 21.57 39.51
CA LYS A 193 -4.06 22.29 38.24
C LYS A 193 -2.97 21.98 37.21
N LEU A 194 -1.71 21.92 37.64
CA LEU A 194 -0.59 21.56 36.76
C LEU A 194 -0.68 20.10 36.29
N GLU A 195 -1.14 19.19 37.14
CA GLU A 195 -1.41 17.79 36.76
C GLU A 195 -2.54 17.68 35.72
N GLN A 196 -3.62 18.45 35.90
CA GLN A 196 -4.72 18.52 34.92
C GLN A 196 -4.27 19.10 33.58
N GLU A 197 -3.48 20.18 33.58
CA GLU A 197 -2.92 20.77 32.36
C GLU A 197 -1.94 19.80 31.67
N ALA A 198 -1.03 19.18 32.42
CA ALA A 198 -0.09 18.19 31.88
C ALA A 198 -0.82 16.99 31.26
N LYS A 199 -1.94 16.56 31.85
CA LYS A 199 -2.82 15.53 31.27
C LYS A 199 -3.50 16.03 29.99
N ALA A 200 -4.06 17.23 29.99
CA ALA A 200 -4.70 17.80 28.80
C ALA A 200 -3.71 17.98 27.62
N GLN A 201 -2.48 18.41 27.90
CA GLN A 201 -1.39 18.50 26.92
C GLN A 201 -1.01 17.11 26.37
N LYS A 202 -0.89 16.10 27.25
CA LYS A 202 -0.62 14.71 26.86
C LYS A 202 -1.72 14.15 25.95
N ASP A 203 -2.97 14.31 26.36
CA ASP A 203 -4.14 13.85 25.59
C ASP A 203 -4.19 14.57 24.22
N GLY A 204 -3.85 15.87 24.19
CA GLY A 204 -3.67 16.65 22.96
C GLY A 204 -2.61 16.05 22.02
N TRP A 205 -1.37 15.85 22.51
CA TRP A 205 -0.30 15.24 21.70
C TRP A 205 -0.61 13.81 21.24
N GLU A 206 -1.34 13.01 22.03
CA GLU A 206 -1.80 11.69 21.60
C GLU A 206 -2.79 11.78 20.43
N THR A 207 -3.69 12.79 20.41
CA THR A 207 -4.59 13.02 19.26
C THR A 207 -3.85 13.52 18.01
N GLU A 208 -2.89 14.45 18.16
CA GLU A 208 -2.04 14.91 17.05
C GLU A 208 -1.20 13.77 16.46
N LEU A 209 -0.63 12.91 17.32
CA LEU A 209 0.14 11.74 16.90
C LEU A 209 -0.73 10.73 16.11
N LEU A 210 -1.97 10.50 16.56
CA LEU A 210 -2.94 9.67 15.83
C LEU A 210 -3.28 10.27 14.47
N GLN A 211 -3.54 11.58 14.41
CA GLN A 211 -3.86 12.28 13.17
C GLN A 211 -2.68 12.26 12.17
N LEU A 212 -1.45 12.51 12.64
CA LEU A 212 -0.24 12.40 11.82
C LEU A 212 -0.02 10.97 11.30
N LYS A 213 -0.30 9.96 12.13
CA LYS A 213 -0.20 8.54 11.73
C LYS A 213 -1.23 8.19 10.64
N GLU A 214 -2.46 8.65 10.77
CA GLU A 214 -3.50 8.48 9.73
C GLU A 214 -3.13 9.20 8.42
N GLN A 215 -2.68 10.46 8.51
CA GLN A 215 -2.22 11.22 7.34
C GLN A 215 -1.04 10.51 6.64
N ASN A 216 -0.06 10.02 7.40
CA ASN A 216 1.09 9.32 6.84
C ASN A 216 0.68 7.98 6.20
N GLN A 217 -0.26 7.23 6.81
CA GLN A 217 -0.84 6.03 6.20
C GLN A 217 -1.61 6.35 4.91
N LYS A 218 -2.39 7.44 4.88
CA LYS A 218 -3.07 7.91 3.67
C LYS A 218 -2.08 8.25 2.56
N MET A 219 -1.08 9.08 2.86
CA MET A 219 -0.01 9.47 1.92
C MET A 219 0.76 8.27 1.41
N SER A 220 1.07 7.29 2.27
CA SER A 220 1.70 6.02 1.88
C SER A 220 0.84 5.24 0.88
N SER A 221 -0.48 5.09 1.15
CA SER A 221 -1.40 4.41 0.25
C SER A 221 -1.61 5.13 -1.09
N GLU A 222 -1.46 6.46 -1.12
CA GLU A 222 -1.53 7.27 -2.34
C GLU A 222 -0.23 7.16 -3.13
N ASN A 223 0.92 7.18 -2.45
CA ASN A 223 2.22 6.98 -3.06
C ASN A 223 2.38 5.57 -3.67
N GLU A 224 1.83 4.52 -3.02
CA GLU A 224 1.78 3.17 -3.57
C GLU A 224 0.94 3.10 -4.86
N LYS A 225 -0.26 3.72 -4.86
CA LYS A 225 -1.10 3.84 -6.07
C LYS A 225 -0.40 4.59 -7.19
N MET A 226 0.31 5.66 -6.87
CA MET A 226 1.10 6.43 -7.82
C MET A 226 2.28 5.62 -8.36
N GLY A 227 2.94 4.81 -7.53
CA GLY A 227 3.97 3.84 -7.94
C GLY A 227 3.45 2.85 -8.98
N VAL A 228 2.35 2.16 -8.67
CA VAL A 228 1.67 1.24 -9.62
C VAL A 228 1.28 1.95 -10.92
N ARG A 229 0.84 3.21 -10.85
CA ARG A 229 0.49 4.00 -12.03
C ARG A 229 1.72 4.36 -12.88
N VAL A 230 2.86 4.67 -12.25
CA VAL A 230 4.13 4.91 -12.93
C VAL A 230 4.64 3.64 -13.60
N GLU A 231 4.64 2.50 -12.90
CA GLU A 231 5.01 1.19 -13.48
C GLU A 231 4.12 0.83 -14.69
N GLN A 232 2.81 1.05 -14.58
CA GLN A 232 1.87 0.82 -15.67
C GLN A 232 2.17 1.72 -16.88
N LEU A 233 2.45 3.00 -16.67
CA LEU A 233 2.80 3.93 -17.75
C LEU A 233 4.15 3.56 -18.38
N GLN A 234 5.13 3.13 -17.59
CA GLN A 234 6.44 2.70 -18.08
C GLN A 234 6.35 1.40 -18.90
N ALA A 235 5.48 0.47 -18.51
CA ALA A 235 5.17 -0.72 -19.32
C ALA A 235 4.48 -0.35 -20.65
N GLN A 236 3.55 0.61 -20.65
CA GLN A 236 2.91 1.13 -21.86
C GLN A 236 3.91 1.84 -22.79
N LEU A 237 4.83 2.65 -22.24
CA LEU A 237 5.90 3.29 -23.00
C LEU A 237 6.84 2.24 -23.62
N SER A 238 7.33 1.26 -22.84
CA SER A 238 8.17 0.17 -23.39
C SER A 238 7.45 -0.65 -24.48
N THR A 239 6.12 -0.76 -24.41
CA THR A 239 5.32 -1.44 -25.44
C THR A 239 5.27 -0.58 -26.71
N ARG A 240 5.01 0.72 -26.57
CA ARG A 240 5.02 1.70 -27.68
C ARG A 240 6.38 1.86 -28.34
N GLU A 241 7.46 1.84 -27.57
CA GLU A 241 8.84 1.84 -28.06
C GLU A 241 9.10 0.60 -28.92
N LYS A 242 8.72 -0.60 -28.47
CA LYS A 242 8.85 -1.84 -29.26
C LYS A 242 7.97 -1.86 -30.51
N GLU A 243 6.78 -1.25 -30.47
CA GLU A 243 5.93 -1.05 -31.66
C GLU A 243 6.59 -0.11 -32.66
N MET A 244 7.13 1.02 -32.19
CA MET A 244 7.85 2.01 -33.00
C MET A 244 9.13 1.40 -33.60
N GLU A 245 9.91 0.65 -32.83
CA GLU A 245 11.15 0.00 -33.30
C GLU A 245 10.86 -1.05 -34.39
N LYS A 246 9.73 -1.76 -34.30
CA LYS A 246 9.25 -2.68 -35.37
C LYS A 246 8.86 -1.92 -36.64
N LEU A 247 8.15 -0.80 -36.51
CA LEU A 247 7.75 0.03 -37.65
C LEU A 247 8.98 0.63 -38.35
N VAL A 248 9.90 1.23 -37.58
CA VAL A 248 11.17 1.79 -38.09
C VAL A 248 11.99 0.72 -38.82
N ARG A 249 12.12 -0.48 -38.25
CA ARG A 249 12.83 -1.59 -38.89
C ARG A 249 12.14 -2.05 -40.18
N GLY A 250 10.81 -2.19 -40.17
CA GLY A 250 10.04 -2.53 -41.37
C GLY A 250 10.10 -1.46 -42.47
N ASP A 251 10.20 -0.17 -42.13
CA ASP A 251 10.39 0.90 -43.11
C ASP A 251 11.84 0.96 -43.61
N GLN A 252 12.82 0.59 -42.78
CA GLN A 252 14.21 0.44 -43.21
C GLN A 252 14.37 -0.75 -44.18
N ASP A 253 13.79 -1.91 -43.87
CA ASP A 253 13.77 -3.10 -44.75
C ASP A 253 13.13 -2.77 -46.12
N LYS A 254 12.01 -2.03 -46.14
CA LYS A 254 11.36 -1.53 -47.37
C LYS A 254 12.25 -0.53 -48.11
N THR A 255 12.94 0.36 -47.40
CA THR A 255 13.82 1.37 -48.00
C THR A 255 14.99 0.69 -48.71
N GLU A 256 15.60 -0.32 -48.09
CA GLU A 256 16.62 -1.14 -48.75
C GLU A 256 16.05 -1.92 -49.95
N GLN A 257 14.82 -2.45 -49.85
CA GLN A 257 14.16 -3.14 -50.97
C GLN A 257 13.90 -2.19 -52.15
N LEU A 258 13.46 -0.96 -51.88
CA LEU A 258 13.30 0.08 -52.88
C LEU A 258 14.66 0.47 -53.50
N GLU A 259 15.73 0.55 -52.71
CA GLU A 259 17.07 0.84 -53.23
C GLU A 259 17.60 -0.29 -54.11
N ARG A 260 17.36 -1.57 -53.74
CA ARG A 260 17.66 -2.75 -54.57
C ARG A 260 16.90 -2.70 -55.90
N LEU A 261 15.58 -2.51 -55.87
CA LEU A 261 14.75 -2.39 -57.07
C LEU A 261 15.12 -1.18 -57.93
N ASN A 262 15.58 -0.07 -57.32
CA ASN A 262 16.04 1.10 -58.06
C ASN A 262 17.38 0.84 -58.78
N LYS A 263 18.30 0.10 -58.14
CA LYS A 263 19.54 -0.37 -58.79
C LYS A 263 19.24 -1.31 -59.95
N GLU A 264 18.34 -2.28 -59.77
CA GLU A 264 17.87 -3.19 -60.83
C GLU A 264 17.21 -2.43 -61.98
N ASN A 265 16.27 -1.50 -61.70
CA ASN A 265 15.65 -0.67 -62.74
C ASN A 265 16.68 0.21 -63.48
N SER A 266 17.66 0.78 -62.78
CA SER A 266 18.75 1.54 -63.40
C SER A 266 19.60 0.66 -64.33
N GLN A 267 19.89 -0.58 -63.92
CA GLN A 267 20.62 -1.55 -64.73
C GLN A 267 19.81 -2.05 -65.94
N LEU A 268 18.51 -2.25 -65.78
CA LEU A 268 17.59 -2.58 -66.88
C LEU A 268 17.47 -1.43 -67.88
N LEU A 269 17.40 -0.17 -67.41
CA LEU A 269 17.41 1.02 -68.27
C LEU A 269 18.70 1.10 -69.09
N LEU A 270 19.87 0.92 -68.47
CA LEU A 270 21.16 0.86 -69.16
C LEU A 270 21.23 -0.28 -70.20
N THR A 271 20.67 -1.45 -69.86
CA THR A 271 20.61 -2.59 -70.79
C THR A 271 19.66 -2.30 -71.97
N LEU A 272 18.53 -1.65 -71.71
CA LEU A 272 17.55 -1.27 -72.73
C LEU A 272 18.08 -0.17 -73.66
N THR A 273 18.85 0.81 -73.14
CA THR A 273 19.52 1.81 -74.00
C THR A 273 20.58 1.14 -74.88
N GLN A 274 21.41 0.25 -74.33
CA GLN A 274 22.38 -0.51 -75.12
C GLN A 274 21.70 -1.42 -76.18
N GLN A 275 20.56 -2.03 -75.87
CA GLN A 275 19.79 -2.79 -76.84
C GLN A 275 19.23 -1.90 -77.96
N LYS A 276 18.72 -0.71 -77.63
CA LYS A 276 18.25 0.26 -78.63
C LYS A 276 19.38 0.79 -79.51
N GLU A 277 20.56 1.03 -78.95
CA GLU A 277 21.76 1.41 -79.70
C GLU A 277 22.17 0.31 -80.69
N ARG A 278 22.30 -0.94 -80.21
CA ARG A 278 22.56 -2.10 -81.09
C ARG A 278 21.48 -2.32 -82.14
N GLN A 279 20.20 -2.11 -81.79
CA GLN A 279 19.12 -2.20 -82.76
C GLN A 279 19.25 -1.13 -83.83
N LYS A 280 19.59 0.11 -83.46
CA LYS A 280 19.84 1.20 -84.41
C LYS A 280 21.07 0.92 -85.30
N GLU A 281 22.15 0.36 -84.74
CA GLU A 281 23.33 -0.08 -85.50
C GLU A 281 22.97 -1.19 -86.50
N LEU A 282 22.15 -2.17 -86.09
CA LEU A 282 21.65 -3.23 -86.97
C LEU A 282 20.70 -2.69 -88.03
N GLU A 283 19.79 -1.78 -87.69
CA GLU A 283 18.89 -1.10 -88.62
C GLU A 283 19.69 -0.29 -89.66
N GLN A 284 20.71 0.46 -89.24
CA GLN A 284 21.62 1.15 -90.13
C GLN A 284 22.40 0.17 -91.03
N THR A 285 22.89 -0.95 -90.49
CA THR A 285 23.58 -1.99 -91.27
C THR A 285 22.64 -2.64 -92.30
N VAL A 286 21.38 -2.87 -91.94
CA VAL A 286 20.34 -3.37 -92.85
C VAL A 286 20.01 -2.32 -93.92
N GLU A 287 19.93 -1.03 -93.57
CA GLU A 287 19.70 0.04 -94.54
C GLU A 287 20.89 0.22 -95.50
N GLU A 288 22.13 0.13 -95.01
CA GLU A 288 23.36 0.17 -95.81
C GLU A 288 23.48 -1.05 -96.74
N THR A 289 23.18 -2.25 -96.25
CA THR A 289 23.17 -3.47 -97.10
C THR A 289 22.03 -3.45 -98.11
N LEU A 290 20.83 -2.97 -97.75
CA LEU A 290 19.73 -2.75 -98.71
C LEU A 290 20.12 -1.74 -99.79
N LYS A 291 20.72 -0.59 -99.44
CA LYS A 291 21.24 0.37 -100.43
C LYS A 291 22.33 -0.26 -101.33
N GLN A 292 23.16 -1.12 -100.77
CA GLN A 292 24.16 -1.86 -101.55
C GLN A 292 23.50 -2.86 -102.50
N GLU A 293 22.50 -3.62 -102.05
CA GLU A 293 21.72 -4.52 -102.91
C GLU A 293 20.93 -3.75 -103.98
N GLU A 294 20.26 -2.64 -103.65
CA GLU A 294 19.60 -1.74 -104.60
C GLU A 294 20.57 -1.21 -105.66
N THR A 295 21.76 -0.74 -105.27
CA THR A 295 22.75 -0.30 -106.26
C THR A 295 23.31 -1.44 -107.11
N THR A 296 23.43 -2.67 -106.58
CA THR A 296 23.83 -3.84 -107.40
C THR A 296 22.71 -4.33 -108.32
N THR A 297 21.45 -4.28 -107.89
CA THR A 297 20.28 -4.66 -108.69
C THR A 297 20.00 -3.62 -109.77
N LEU A 298 20.11 -2.31 -109.48
CA LEU A 298 20.10 -1.24 -110.48
C LEU A 298 21.22 -1.42 -111.52
N LYS A 299 22.46 -1.74 -111.09
CA LYS A 299 23.56 -2.05 -112.02
C LYS A 299 23.26 -3.26 -112.91
N LYS A 300 22.71 -4.35 -112.35
CA LYS A 300 22.26 -5.53 -113.11
C LYS A 300 21.12 -5.20 -114.07
N GLN A 301 20.15 -4.40 -113.64
CA GLN A 301 18.99 -4.01 -114.44
C GLN A 301 19.39 -3.07 -115.58
N GLN A 302 20.33 -2.15 -115.35
CA GLN A 302 20.94 -1.32 -116.38
C GLN A 302 21.74 -2.18 -117.38
N ALA A 303 22.55 -3.13 -116.92
CA ALA A 303 23.25 -4.07 -117.80
C ALA A 303 22.29 -4.89 -118.68
N LEU A 304 21.20 -5.42 -118.11
CA LEU A 304 20.14 -6.12 -118.86
C LEU A 304 19.39 -5.21 -119.83
N LYS A 305 19.26 -3.91 -119.52
CA LYS A 305 18.66 -2.91 -120.41
C LYS A 305 19.58 -2.60 -121.59
N ASP A 306 20.89 -2.48 -121.34
CA ASP A 306 21.91 -2.28 -122.37
C ASP A 306 22.07 -3.53 -123.26
N GLU A 307 21.96 -4.73 -122.68
CA GLU A 307 21.91 -6.00 -123.41
C GLU A 307 20.64 -6.10 -124.28
N ASN A 308 19.47 -5.76 -123.74
CA ASN A 308 18.23 -5.68 -124.54
C ASN A 308 18.29 -4.63 -125.65
N ALA A 309 18.98 -3.50 -125.45
CA ALA A 309 19.23 -2.51 -126.49
C ALA A 309 20.23 -3.02 -127.55
N GLY A 310 21.16 -3.90 -127.17
CA GLY A 310 22.03 -4.66 -128.09
C GLY A 310 21.26 -5.71 -128.90
N LEU A 311 20.41 -6.50 -128.25
CA LEU A 311 19.53 -7.48 -128.89
C LEU A 311 18.51 -6.81 -129.83
N SER A 312 17.96 -5.67 -129.45
CA SER A 312 17.04 -4.89 -130.29
C SER A 312 17.72 -4.34 -131.55
N ARG A 313 18.99 -3.92 -131.46
CA ARG A 313 19.80 -3.57 -132.64
C ARG A 313 19.99 -4.77 -133.56
N LYS A 314 20.44 -5.90 -133.03
CA LYS A 314 20.56 -7.16 -133.79
C LYS A 314 19.24 -7.61 -134.42
N LEU A 315 18.11 -7.36 -133.76
CA LEU A 315 16.78 -7.67 -134.29
C LEU A 315 16.41 -6.73 -135.46
N SER A 316 16.76 -5.44 -135.37
CA SER A 316 16.56 -4.48 -136.47
C SER A 316 17.48 -4.76 -137.66
N GLU A 317 18.74 -5.16 -137.41
CA GLU A 317 19.70 -5.59 -138.43
C GLU A 317 19.19 -6.85 -139.16
N ASN A 318 18.71 -7.85 -138.41
CA ASN A 318 18.07 -9.04 -139.00
C ASN A 318 16.79 -8.70 -139.78
N LYS A 319 16.00 -7.71 -139.34
CA LYS A 319 14.81 -7.28 -140.06
C LYS A 319 15.15 -6.61 -141.41
N ILE A 320 16.19 -5.78 -141.44
CA ILE A 320 16.71 -5.18 -142.68
C ILE A 320 17.25 -6.28 -143.62
N LEU A 321 17.95 -7.29 -143.08
CA LEU A 321 18.41 -8.46 -143.82
C LEU A 321 17.25 -9.29 -144.41
N TYR A 322 16.19 -9.50 -143.64
CA TYR A 322 14.98 -10.19 -144.08
C TYR A 322 14.26 -9.44 -145.21
N ASP A 323 14.09 -8.12 -145.07
CA ASP A 323 13.47 -7.27 -146.09
C ASP A 323 14.32 -7.21 -147.39
N ALA A 324 15.65 -7.30 -147.27
CA ALA A 324 16.55 -7.42 -148.42
C ALA A 324 16.40 -8.78 -149.14
N LEU A 325 16.40 -9.89 -148.39
CA LEU A 325 16.16 -11.24 -148.92
C LEU A 325 14.78 -11.38 -149.57
N GLN A 326 13.75 -10.74 -149.01
CA GLN A 326 12.40 -10.73 -149.57
C GLN A 326 12.35 -10.04 -150.94
N LYS A 327 13.03 -8.89 -151.08
CA LYS A 327 13.17 -8.20 -152.39
C LYS A 327 13.97 -9.01 -153.40
N GLU A 328 14.99 -9.73 -152.94
CA GLU A 328 15.81 -10.61 -153.77
C GLU A 328 14.98 -11.80 -154.33
N LYS A 329 14.14 -12.40 -153.48
CA LYS A 329 13.18 -13.45 -153.86
C LYS A 329 12.21 -12.97 -154.93
N GLU A 330 11.58 -11.81 -154.73
CA GLU A 330 10.67 -11.24 -155.73
C GLU A 330 11.38 -10.90 -157.06
N ARG A 331 12.67 -10.54 -157.05
CA ARG A 331 13.43 -10.31 -158.28
C ARG A 331 13.59 -11.61 -159.07
N LEU A 332 14.00 -12.69 -158.41
CA LEU A 332 14.16 -14.01 -159.00
C LEU A 332 12.84 -14.58 -159.53
N GLU A 333 11.72 -14.36 -158.84
CA GLU A 333 10.38 -14.77 -159.30
C GLU A 333 10.00 -14.05 -160.61
N ARG A 334 10.28 -12.74 -160.74
CA ARG A 334 10.02 -11.98 -161.98
C ARG A 334 10.89 -12.45 -163.16
N GLU A 335 12.15 -12.79 -162.93
CA GLU A 335 13.04 -13.33 -163.97
C GLU A 335 12.59 -14.73 -164.44
N ASN A 336 12.16 -15.59 -163.51
CA ASN A 336 11.67 -16.93 -163.83
C ASN A 336 10.40 -16.88 -164.72
N ASP A 337 9.47 -15.96 -164.43
CA ASP A 337 8.26 -15.78 -165.23
C ASP A 337 8.52 -15.13 -166.61
N LEU A 338 9.58 -14.31 -166.75
CA LEU A 338 10.05 -13.86 -168.06
C LEU A 338 10.58 -15.03 -168.89
N LEU A 339 11.46 -15.86 -168.31
CA LEU A 339 12.02 -17.03 -168.97
C LEU A 339 10.95 -18.02 -169.42
N LYS A 340 9.89 -18.24 -168.62
CA LYS A 340 8.75 -19.08 -169.03
C LYS A 340 8.05 -18.55 -170.29
N ARG A 341 7.76 -17.24 -170.36
CA ARG A 341 7.09 -16.63 -171.53
C ARG A 341 7.96 -16.67 -172.78
N GLU A 342 9.26 -16.47 -172.64
CA GLU A 342 10.23 -16.52 -173.73
C GLU A 342 10.29 -17.93 -174.34
N ASN A 343 10.31 -18.96 -173.48
CA ASN A 343 10.32 -20.37 -173.89
C ASN A 343 9.01 -20.76 -174.61
N SER A 344 7.85 -20.33 -174.08
CA SER A 344 6.55 -20.51 -174.73
C SER A 344 6.45 -19.85 -176.12
N ARG A 345 7.18 -18.74 -176.36
CA ARG A 345 7.19 -18.03 -177.64
C ARG A 345 7.97 -18.78 -178.73
N LEU A 346 9.06 -19.46 -178.38
CA LEU A 346 9.90 -20.20 -179.33
C LEU A 346 9.25 -21.50 -179.82
N LEU A 347 8.43 -22.15 -178.98
CA LEU A 347 7.72 -23.40 -179.34
C LEU A 347 6.62 -23.21 -180.40
N SER A 348 6.09 -22.00 -180.59
CA SER A 348 4.96 -21.75 -181.50
C SER A 348 5.30 -21.72 -183.00
N TYR A 349 6.58 -21.69 -183.38
CA TYR A 349 6.99 -21.42 -184.79
C TYR A 349 7.40 -22.66 -185.60
N MET A 350 7.39 -23.88 -185.01
CA MET A 350 7.87 -25.11 -185.69
C MET A 350 6.80 -26.18 -185.96
N GLY A 351 5.51 -25.91 -185.73
CA GLY A 351 4.41 -26.66 -186.36
C GLY A 351 4.37 -28.17 -186.08
N LEU A 352 4.61 -28.60 -184.84
CA LEU A 352 4.44 -29.98 -184.39
C LEU A 352 3.53 -30.01 -183.17
N ASP A 353 2.32 -30.54 -183.35
CA ASP A 353 1.51 -31.05 -182.23
C ASP A 353 1.82 -32.53 -182.00
N PHE A 354 1.72 -32.96 -180.74
CA PHE A 354 2.09 -34.26 -180.13
C PHE A 354 3.57 -34.49 -179.73
N ASP A 355 3.75 -34.53 -178.40
CA ASP A 355 4.46 -35.51 -177.57
C ASP A 355 5.80 -36.14 -178.02
N SER A 356 6.82 -35.95 -177.17
CA SER A 356 7.58 -37.02 -176.49
C SER A 356 8.74 -36.40 -175.67
N LEU A 357 8.73 -36.44 -174.32
CA LEU A 357 9.40 -37.46 -173.46
C LEU A 357 10.95 -37.37 -173.44
N PRO A 358 11.68 -38.00 -172.48
CA PRO A 358 11.39 -38.27 -171.05
C PRO A 358 12.60 -38.00 -170.10
N TYR A 359 12.35 -37.78 -168.80
CA TYR A 359 13.19 -38.11 -167.60
C TYR A 359 12.48 -37.48 -166.38
N GLN A 360 11.91 -38.15 -165.36
CA GLN A 360 12.00 -39.49 -164.78
C GLN A 360 13.27 -39.77 -163.93
N VAL A 361 13.08 -40.52 -162.82
CA VAL A 361 14.08 -41.17 -161.94
C VAL A 361 14.64 -40.29 -160.77
N PRO A 362 14.81 -40.85 -159.53
CA PRO A 362 14.27 -40.20 -158.32
C PRO A 362 15.18 -40.30 -157.06
N THR A 363 14.59 -40.13 -155.87
CA THR A 363 14.90 -40.77 -154.56
C THR A 363 13.68 -40.48 -153.66
N SER A 364 13.02 -41.39 -152.92
CA SER A 364 13.22 -42.77 -152.49
C SER A 364 14.46 -43.06 -151.66
N ASP A 365 14.30 -42.92 -150.34
CA ASP A 365 14.83 -43.69 -149.20
C ASP A 365 13.93 -43.26 -148.01
N GLN A 366 13.30 -44.07 -147.15
CA GLN A 366 13.34 -45.49 -146.76
C GLN A 366 14.56 -45.96 -145.93
N GLY A 367 14.30 -46.30 -144.65
CA GLY A 367 15.25 -46.84 -143.68
C GLY A 367 15.71 -45.82 -142.63
N GLY A 368 15.68 -46.06 -141.31
CA GLY A 368 15.13 -47.16 -140.49
C GLY A 368 14.55 -46.58 -139.18
N ALA A 369 13.66 -47.22 -138.44
CA ALA A 369 13.76 -48.55 -137.82
C ALA A 369 14.97 -48.66 -136.86
N GLY A 370 14.72 -48.53 -135.54
CA GLY A 370 15.81 -48.55 -134.55
C GLY A 370 15.42 -48.14 -133.12
N GLN A 371 14.51 -48.91 -132.50
CA GLN A 371 14.54 -49.36 -131.09
C GLN A 371 14.78 -48.38 -129.91
N ASN A 372 13.79 -48.29 -129.00
CA ASN A 372 13.83 -48.74 -127.58
C ASN A 372 15.19 -48.87 -126.83
N PRO A 373 15.19 -48.86 -125.47
CA PRO A 373 14.31 -48.17 -124.51
C PRO A 373 15.05 -47.68 -123.22
N ALA A 374 14.29 -47.29 -122.18
CA ALA A 374 14.51 -47.56 -120.75
C ALA A 374 15.78 -47.11 -119.98
N LEU A 375 15.53 -46.44 -118.83
CA LEU A 375 16.05 -46.69 -117.46
C LEU A 375 17.58 -46.80 -117.13
N VAL A 376 17.85 -46.61 -115.82
CA VAL A 376 19.00 -47.09 -115.02
C VAL A 376 20.24 -46.17 -114.87
N TYR A 377 20.31 -45.50 -113.71
CA TYR A 377 21.33 -45.69 -112.64
C TYR A 377 22.84 -45.85 -113.00
N GLY A 378 23.66 -44.86 -112.58
CA GLY A 378 24.88 -45.07 -111.76
C GLY A 378 26.28 -45.30 -112.39
N ASN A 379 27.18 -44.28 -112.29
CA ASN A 379 28.56 -44.25 -111.70
C ASN A 379 29.63 -45.32 -112.15
N PRO A 380 30.94 -45.32 -111.70
CA PRO A 380 31.90 -44.27 -111.28
C PRO A 380 33.32 -44.32 -111.98
N TYR A 381 34.23 -43.45 -111.49
CA TYR A 381 35.72 -43.52 -111.39
C TYR A 381 36.55 -42.71 -112.42
N SER A 382 37.71 -42.08 -112.10
CA SER A 382 38.70 -42.29 -111.02
C SER A 382 39.36 -41.02 -110.44
N ASP A 383 39.92 -41.17 -109.23
CA ASP A 383 40.88 -40.32 -108.46
C ASP A 383 42.33 -40.37 -109.11
N PRO A 384 43.46 -39.78 -108.61
CA PRO A 384 43.90 -39.77 -107.19
C PRO A 384 44.84 -38.65 -106.60
N LEU A 385 44.80 -38.53 -105.25
CA LEU A 385 45.89 -38.14 -104.29
C LEU A 385 46.41 -36.66 -104.25
N CYS A 386 46.86 -36.09 -103.12
CA CYS A 386 47.40 -36.69 -101.87
C CYS A 386 47.11 -35.88 -100.56
N ARG A 387 47.54 -36.42 -99.40
CA ARG A 387 47.10 -36.11 -98.01
C ARG A 387 48.01 -35.16 -97.18
N LYS A 388 47.44 -34.54 -96.13
CA LYS A 388 47.73 -34.70 -94.66
C LYS A 388 47.09 -33.54 -93.85
N LEU A 389 46.80 -33.56 -92.54
CA LEU A 389 46.38 -34.52 -91.49
C LEU A 389 46.51 -33.77 -90.13
N MET A 390 45.58 -34.01 -89.18
CA MET A 390 45.55 -33.66 -87.72
C MET A 390 44.59 -32.53 -87.29
N VAL A 391 43.88 -32.52 -86.15
CA VAL A 391 43.31 -33.49 -85.15
C VAL A 391 42.89 -32.69 -83.88
N SER A 392 41.87 -33.15 -83.11
CA SER A 392 41.26 -32.59 -81.86
C SER A 392 40.29 -31.40 -82.05
N ARG A 393 39.29 -31.08 -81.18
CA ARG A 393 38.59 -31.67 -79.98
C ARG A 393 37.15 -31.06 -79.93
N LYS A 394 36.07 -31.63 -79.35
CA LYS A 394 35.66 -31.91 -77.93
C LYS A 394 35.59 -30.63 -77.05
N VAL A 395 34.49 -30.24 -76.36
CA VAL A 395 33.67 -30.95 -75.34
C VAL A 395 32.29 -30.26 -75.11
N LEU A 396 31.28 -31.01 -74.62
CA LEU A 396 30.09 -30.58 -73.82
C LEU A 396 30.17 -31.34 -72.46
N PRO A 397 29.73 -30.86 -71.25
CA PRO A 397 28.29 -30.95 -70.89
C PRO A 397 27.75 -30.06 -69.71
N GLN A 398 26.41 -30.14 -69.52
CA GLN A 398 25.58 -30.21 -68.29
C GLN A 398 25.83 -29.41 -66.97
N ALA A 399 24.75 -28.69 -66.57
CA ALA A 399 23.98 -28.77 -65.31
C ALA A 399 24.62 -28.67 -63.89
N CYS A 400 24.07 -27.77 -63.05
CA CYS A 400 23.36 -28.15 -61.80
C CYS A 400 22.55 -26.98 -61.17
N SER A 401 21.63 -27.30 -60.26
CA SER A 401 20.53 -26.45 -59.72
C SER A 401 20.84 -25.78 -58.37
N PRO A 402 20.00 -24.85 -57.86
CA PRO A 402 20.24 -24.13 -56.61
C PRO A 402 19.56 -24.76 -55.36
N SER A 403 20.03 -24.35 -54.18
CA SER A 403 19.31 -24.44 -52.89
C SER A 403 19.63 -23.16 -52.08
N GLY A 404 18.70 -22.50 -51.39
CA GLY A 404 17.47 -23.01 -50.78
C GLY A 404 17.75 -23.27 -49.29
N SER A 405 17.78 -22.26 -48.42
CA SER A 405 16.62 -21.60 -47.76
C SER A 405 16.31 -22.19 -46.37
N ALA A 406 16.57 -21.37 -45.34
CA ALA A 406 15.95 -21.24 -44.01
C ALA A 406 15.41 -22.47 -43.19
N PRO A 407 15.61 -22.47 -41.86
CA PRO A 407 15.03 -23.46 -40.94
C PRO A 407 13.64 -23.02 -40.40
N PRO A 408 12.95 -23.89 -39.64
CA PRO A 408 11.93 -23.45 -38.70
C PRO A 408 12.11 -23.95 -37.25
N ALA A 409 11.87 -23.02 -36.32
CA ALA A 409 11.03 -23.14 -35.12
C ALA A 409 11.38 -24.13 -33.97
N ASN A 410 11.61 -23.54 -32.78
CA ASN A 410 11.19 -24.10 -31.48
C ASN A 410 9.66 -24.28 -31.42
N PRO A 411 9.14 -25.01 -30.42
CA PRO A 411 8.36 -24.28 -29.41
C PRO A 411 8.68 -24.67 -27.95
N THR A 412 8.26 -23.79 -27.04
CA THR A 412 8.40 -23.91 -25.58
C THR A 412 7.02 -24.07 -24.93
N SER A 413 6.95 -24.65 -23.71
CA SER A 413 6.14 -24.21 -22.57
C SER A 413 5.25 -25.28 -21.88
N LEU A 414 4.78 -24.91 -20.67
CA LEU A 414 3.83 -25.55 -19.73
C LEU A 414 4.40 -26.61 -18.76
N ALA A 415 4.04 -26.63 -17.46
CA ALA A 415 3.32 -25.64 -16.62
C ALA A 415 3.52 -25.89 -15.09
N THR A 416 3.16 -24.87 -14.29
CA THR A 416 3.11 -24.77 -12.82
C THR A 416 2.19 -25.81 -12.12
N PHE A 417 2.43 -26.17 -10.84
CA PHE A 417 1.36 -26.33 -9.83
C PHE A 417 1.84 -26.31 -8.34
N LEU A 418 1.13 -25.52 -7.51
CA LEU A 418 0.97 -25.43 -6.03
C LEU A 418 1.86 -26.18 -4.99
N ILE A 419 2.09 -25.55 -3.82
CA ILE A 419 1.39 -25.78 -2.51
C ILE A 419 2.02 -24.93 -1.37
N SER A 420 1.21 -24.45 -0.43
CA SER A 420 1.63 -23.98 0.92
C SER A 420 0.63 -24.45 1.98
N PRO A 421 1.06 -24.61 3.26
CA PRO A 421 0.14 -24.28 4.36
C PRO A 421 0.80 -23.70 5.64
N ARG A 422 0.33 -22.49 6.01
CA ARG A 422 -0.38 -22.11 7.26
C ARG A 422 0.26 -22.18 8.68
N SER A 423 -0.29 -21.30 9.53
CA SER A 423 -0.23 -21.20 11.01
C SER A 423 0.99 -20.41 11.58
N SER A 424 0.88 -19.63 12.65
CA SER A 424 -0.26 -19.31 13.55
C SER A 424 -0.07 -17.94 14.21
N ASN A 425 -1.15 -17.21 14.52
CA ASN A 425 -1.10 -16.07 15.45
C ASN A 425 -2.41 -15.99 16.25
N ALA A 426 -2.33 -15.78 17.56
CA ALA A 426 -3.48 -15.69 18.45
C ALA A 426 -3.14 -14.81 19.67
N HIS A 427 -3.89 -13.73 19.86
CA HIS A 427 -3.89 -12.93 21.09
C HIS A 427 -5.30 -12.39 21.33
N SER A 428 -5.74 -12.49 22.59
CA SER A 428 -7.01 -12.00 23.11
C SER A 428 -6.76 -10.73 23.94
N PRO A 429 -7.71 -9.78 24.02
CA PRO A 429 -7.66 -8.71 25.01
C PRO A 429 -8.42 -9.07 26.28
N SER A 430 -7.94 -8.60 27.43
CA SER A 430 -8.68 -8.58 28.70
C SER A 430 -8.17 -7.46 29.60
N VAL A 431 -9.12 -6.73 30.21
CA VAL A 431 -8.97 -5.50 31.02
C VAL A 431 -8.71 -4.25 30.19
#